data_AF-A0AAV4G6N8-F1
#
_entry.id   AF-A0AAV4G6N8-F1
#
_cell.length_a   1.000
_cell.length_b   1.000
_cell.length_c   1.000
_cell.angle_alpha   90.00
_cell.angle_beta   90.00
_cell.angle_gamma   90.00
#
_symmetry.space_group_name_H-M   'P 1'
#
loop_
_entity.id
_entity.type
_entity.pdbx_description
1 polymer ?
#
loop_
_entity_poly.entity_id
_entity_poly.type
_entity_poly.pdbx_seq_one_letter_code
_entity_poly.pdbx_strand_id
1 'polypeptide(L)'
;MFRHGRPTSTKKFEELIRKDSVKSYRPDLPIAGPGTGGRVGTKGATLSQYVAQQIVSRKPDPYEKDPRSAILRHAKDAAENPYWIDPAYKKTQPQTVFGNPDEDKKEEDDDPGPIWKKKKLG
;
A
#
# COMPACT_ATOMS: atom_id res chain seq x y z
N MET A 1 -18.97 -49.36 -35.11
CA MET A 1 -18.34 -48.67 -33.97
C MET A 1 -17.22 -49.55 -33.41
N PHE A 2 -15.99 -49.07 -33.38
CA PHE A 2 -14.85 -49.87 -32.94
C PHE A 2 -14.88 -50.03 -31.41
N ARG A 3 -15.22 -51.24 -30.95
CA ARG A 3 -15.15 -51.59 -29.53
C ARG A 3 -13.72 -52.01 -29.25
N HIS A 4 -12.99 -51.21 -28.50
CA HIS A 4 -11.68 -51.59 -28.01
C HIS A 4 -11.84 -52.84 -27.15
N GLY A 5 -11.17 -53.93 -27.51
CA GLY A 5 -11.18 -55.16 -26.72
C GLY A 5 -10.66 -54.88 -25.33
N ARG A 6 -11.43 -55.22 -24.29
CA ARG A 6 -10.95 -55.11 -22.91
C ARG A 6 -9.81 -56.12 -22.72
N PRO A 7 -8.61 -55.69 -22.32
CA PRO A 7 -7.54 -56.62 -22.01
C PRO A 7 -7.97 -57.50 -20.82
N THR A 8 -7.64 -58.79 -20.91
CA THR A 8 -8.03 -59.80 -19.92
C THR A 8 -7.18 -59.77 -18.65
N SER A 9 -6.04 -59.09 -18.68
CA SER A 9 -5.08 -59.02 -17.56
C SER A 9 -4.82 -57.57 -17.15
N THR A 10 -4.76 -57.34 -15.84
CA THR A 10 -4.40 -56.04 -15.23
C THR A 10 -3.05 -55.53 -15.72
N LYS A 11 -2.04 -56.42 -15.84
CA LYS A 11 -0.70 -56.08 -16.34
C LYS A 11 -0.74 -55.51 -17.77
N LYS A 12 -1.47 -56.16 -18.67
CA LYS A 12 -1.61 -55.72 -20.07
C LYS A 12 -2.37 -54.39 -20.17
N PHE A 13 -3.33 -54.15 -19.29
CA PHE A 13 -4.07 -52.89 -19.21
C PHE A 13 -3.17 -51.72 -18.78
N GLU A 14 -2.33 -51.92 -17.77
CA GLU A 14 -1.38 -50.91 -17.29
C GLU A 14 -0.33 -50.56 -18.35
N GLU A 15 0.19 -51.54 -19.08
CA GLU A 15 1.11 -51.31 -20.19
C GLU A 15 0.49 -50.49 -21.33
N LEU A 16 -0.79 -50.71 -21.63
CA LEU A 16 -1.54 -49.92 -22.61
C LEU A 16 -1.73 -48.47 -22.12
N ILE A 17 -2.10 -48.28 -20.86
CA ILE A 17 -2.27 -46.94 -20.28
C ILE A 17 -0.94 -46.18 -20.22
N ARG A 18 0.17 -46.88 -19.98
CA ARG A 18 1.50 -46.27 -19.95
C ARG A 18 1.96 -45.77 -21.32
N LYS A 19 1.45 -46.37 -22.41
CA LYS A 19 1.72 -45.95 -23.79
C LYS A 19 0.88 -44.72 -24.20
N ASP A 20 -0.25 -44.48 -23.56
CA ASP A 20 -1.10 -43.32 -23.81
C ASP A 20 -0.53 -42.08 -23.10
N SER A 21 -0.02 -41.09 -23.84
CA SER A 21 0.58 -39.87 -23.27
C SER A 21 -0.38 -39.09 -22.37
N VAL A 22 -1.67 -39.04 -22.71
CA VAL A 22 -2.70 -38.31 -21.95
C VAL A 22 -3.05 -39.02 -20.65
N LYS A 23 -3.19 -40.36 -20.65
CA LYS A 23 -3.57 -41.12 -19.45
C LYS A 23 -2.38 -41.36 -18.51
N SER A 24 -1.17 -41.41 -19.06
CA SER A 24 0.07 -41.55 -18.29
C SER A 24 0.60 -40.22 -17.75
N TYR A 25 0.07 -39.08 -18.22
CA TYR A 25 0.43 -37.76 -17.72
C TYR A 25 -0.01 -37.59 -16.26
N ARG A 26 0.95 -37.28 -15.40
CA ARG A 26 0.66 -36.87 -14.02
C ARG A 26 0.52 -35.36 -13.99
N PRO A 27 -0.52 -34.82 -13.32
CA PRO A 27 -0.63 -33.39 -13.14
C PRO A 27 0.57 -32.87 -12.36
N ASP A 28 1.04 -31.69 -12.73
CA ASP A 28 2.19 -31.09 -12.06
C ASP A 28 1.87 -30.77 -10.60
N LEU A 29 2.77 -31.16 -9.70
CA LEU A 29 2.61 -30.89 -8.28
C LEU A 29 2.79 -29.39 -7.98
N PRO A 30 2.14 -28.88 -6.91
CA PRO A 30 2.44 -27.56 -6.40
C PRO A 30 3.90 -27.49 -5.95
N ILE A 31 4.57 -26.38 -6.23
CA ILE A 31 5.98 -26.20 -5.85
C ILE A 31 6.06 -25.85 -4.37
N ALA A 32 6.58 -26.80 -3.61
CA ALA A 32 7.06 -26.58 -2.25
C ALA A 32 8.54 -26.15 -2.32
N GLY A 33 8.81 -24.86 -2.11
CA GLY A 33 10.17 -24.32 -2.09
C GLY A 33 10.46 -23.24 -3.15
N PRO A 34 11.75 -22.92 -3.38
CA PRO A 34 12.15 -21.89 -4.33
C PRO A 34 11.68 -22.23 -5.75
N GLY A 35 11.14 -21.24 -6.46
CA GLY A 35 10.65 -21.40 -7.82
C GLY A 35 11.78 -21.85 -8.76
N THR A 36 11.57 -22.95 -9.47
CA THR A 36 12.55 -23.56 -10.38
C THR A 36 11.88 -23.88 -11.71
N GLY A 37 12.65 -23.78 -12.81
CA GLY A 37 12.15 -24.10 -14.16
C GLY A 37 11.07 -23.17 -14.70
N GLY A 38 11.09 -21.88 -14.35
CA GLY A 38 10.12 -20.88 -14.81
C GLY A 38 8.79 -20.87 -14.05
N ARG A 39 8.62 -21.77 -13.07
CA ARG A 39 7.46 -21.80 -12.19
C ARG A 39 7.78 -21.04 -10.90
N VAL A 40 6.88 -20.17 -10.46
CA VAL A 40 7.04 -19.42 -9.21
C VAL A 40 6.63 -20.30 -8.04
N GLY A 41 7.49 -20.38 -7.03
CA GLY A 41 7.17 -21.13 -5.81
C GLY A 41 6.03 -20.51 -5.03
N THR A 42 5.49 -21.28 -4.10
CA THR A 42 4.48 -20.76 -3.17
C THR A 42 5.07 -19.61 -2.32
N LYS A 43 4.23 -18.62 -1.98
CA LYS A 43 4.54 -17.31 -1.36
C LYS A 43 5.95 -17.14 -0.78
N GLY A 44 6.70 -16.16 -1.32
CA GLY A 44 8.00 -15.76 -0.77
C GLY A 44 9.19 -16.60 -1.26
N ALA A 45 8.98 -17.44 -2.27
CA ALA A 45 10.03 -18.26 -2.89
C ALA A 45 11.18 -17.46 -3.51
N THR A 46 10.94 -16.18 -3.84
CA THR A 46 11.97 -15.25 -4.32
C THR A 46 11.96 -13.99 -3.46
N LEU A 47 13.13 -13.37 -3.30
CA LEU A 47 13.26 -12.12 -2.54
C LEU A 47 12.38 -11.01 -3.12
N SER A 48 12.29 -10.91 -4.44
CA SER A 48 11.43 -9.92 -5.12
C SER A 48 9.95 -10.11 -4.76
N GLN A 49 9.46 -11.34 -4.77
CA GLN A 49 8.09 -11.66 -4.36
C GLN A 49 7.86 -11.38 -2.86
N TYR A 50 8.84 -11.70 -2.00
CA TYR A 50 8.77 -11.39 -0.57
C TYR A 50 8.67 -9.88 -0.33
N VAL A 51 9.55 -9.09 -0.93
CA VAL A 51 9.55 -7.62 -0.79
C VAL A 51 8.23 -7.04 -1.30
N ALA A 52 7.73 -7.48 -2.45
CA ALA A 52 6.44 -7.04 -2.99
C ALA A 52 5.28 -7.34 -2.02
N GLN A 53 5.26 -8.53 -1.42
CA GLN A 53 4.23 -8.89 -0.43
C GLN A 53 4.32 -8.05 0.84
N GLN A 54 5.53 -7.76 1.32
CA GLN A 54 5.73 -6.92 2.51
C GLN A 54 5.31 -5.48 2.25
N ILE A 55 5.62 -4.92 1.08
CA ILE A 55 5.17 -3.58 0.69
C ILE A 55 3.64 -3.53 0.62
N VAL A 56 3.00 -4.54 0.02
CA VAL A 56 1.53 -4.60 -0.09
C VAL A 56 0.86 -4.80 1.27
N SER A 57 1.48 -5.59 2.16
CA SER A 57 0.93 -5.88 3.49
C SER A 57 1.13 -4.74 4.49
N ARG A 58 2.10 -3.84 4.25
CA ARG A 58 2.23 -2.60 5.01
C ARG A 58 1.00 -1.76 4.74
N LYS A 59 0.14 -1.61 5.75
CA LYS A 59 -0.95 -0.64 5.71
C LYS A 59 -0.28 0.74 5.63
N PRO A 60 -0.39 1.47 4.50
CA PRO A 60 0.11 2.84 4.45
C PRO A 60 -0.65 3.66 5.50
N ASP A 61 0.01 4.64 6.15
CA ASP A 61 -0.73 5.57 7.01
C ASP A 61 -1.73 6.31 6.09
N PRO A 62 -3.04 6.20 6.32
CA PRO A 62 -4.04 6.82 5.47
C PRO A 62 -3.87 8.35 5.35
N TYR A 63 -3.14 8.97 6.29
CA TYR A 63 -2.88 10.41 6.34
C TYR A 63 -1.52 10.82 5.78
N GLU A 64 -0.72 9.89 5.24
CA GLU A 64 0.63 10.20 4.73
C GLU A 64 0.61 11.17 3.53
N LYS A 65 -0.51 11.27 2.82
CA LYS A 65 -0.67 12.17 1.67
C LYS A 65 -0.98 13.62 2.07
N ASP A 66 -1.44 13.86 3.31
CA ASP A 66 -1.89 15.17 3.78
C ASP A 66 -1.03 15.65 4.96
N PRO A 67 0.11 16.31 4.73
CA PRO A 67 1.04 16.69 5.79
C PRO A 67 0.39 17.58 6.85
N ARG A 68 -0.59 18.41 6.45
CA ARG A 68 -1.35 19.27 7.37
C ARG A 68 -2.15 18.46 8.40
N SER A 69 -2.87 17.42 7.97
CA SER A 69 -3.71 16.64 8.87
C SER A 69 -2.86 15.82 9.85
N ALA A 70 -1.72 15.31 9.39
CA ALA A 70 -0.73 14.62 10.22
C ALA A 70 -0.19 15.53 11.33
N ILE A 71 0.22 16.76 11.01
CA ILE A 71 0.69 17.74 12.01
C ILE A 71 -0.41 18.01 13.04
N LEU A 72 -1.65 18.24 12.60
CA LEU A 72 -2.76 18.52 13.51
C LEU A 72 -3.11 17.31 14.40
N ARG A 73 -3.00 16.08 13.90
CA ARG A 73 -3.18 14.86 14.71
C ARG A 73 -2.11 14.79 15.80
N HIS A 74 -0.84 14.92 15.42
CA HIS A 74 0.25 14.85 16.38
C HIS A 74 0.22 15.99 17.41
N ALA A 75 -0.24 17.18 17.03
CA ALA A 75 -0.47 18.27 17.96
C ALA A 75 -1.55 17.93 19.01
N LYS A 76 -2.64 17.28 18.59
CA LYS A 76 -3.69 16.79 19.52
C LYS A 76 -3.16 15.70 20.44
N ASP A 77 -2.49 14.70 19.88
CA ASP A 77 -1.93 13.57 20.65
C ASP A 77 -0.93 14.05 21.71
N ALA A 78 -0.08 15.04 21.36
CA ALA A 78 0.88 15.63 22.29
C ALA A 78 0.21 16.42 23.42
N ALA A 79 -0.87 17.15 23.11
CA ALA A 79 -1.63 17.89 24.11
C ALA A 79 -2.36 16.96 25.11
N GLU A 80 -2.87 15.83 24.63
CA GLU A 80 -3.56 14.83 25.45
C GLU A 80 -2.59 13.97 26.27
N ASN A 81 -1.48 13.52 25.67
CA ASN A 81 -0.51 12.60 26.29
C ASN A 81 0.92 13.15 26.24
N PRO A 82 1.24 14.20 27.02
CA PRO A 82 2.56 14.80 27.03
C PRO A 82 3.58 13.88 27.73
N TYR A 83 4.54 13.34 26.98
CA TYR A 83 5.55 12.42 27.54
C TYR A 83 6.98 12.98 27.53
N TRP A 84 7.47 13.52 26.42
CA TRP A 84 8.89 13.88 26.28
C TRP A 84 9.24 15.32 26.70
N ILE A 85 8.48 16.32 26.23
CA ILE A 85 8.93 17.73 26.27
C ILE A 85 7.97 18.58 27.13
N ASP A 86 6.68 18.50 26.83
CA ASP A 86 5.64 19.30 27.47
C ASP A 86 5.62 19.24 29.01
N PRO A 87 5.86 18.10 29.69
CA PRO A 87 5.83 18.07 31.16
C PRO A 87 6.81 19.04 31.83
N ALA A 88 7.99 19.25 31.22
CA ALA A 88 9.02 20.12 31.77
C ALA A 88 8.75 21.61 31.49
N TYR A 89 8.27 21.92 30.29
CA TYR A 89 8.14 23.30 29.82
C TYR A 89 6.75 23.92 30.03
N LYS A 90 5.74 23.14 30.44
CA LYS A 90 4.37 23.63 30.67
C LYS A 90 4.29 24.84 31.62
N LYS A 91 5.21 24.96 32.57
CA LYS A 91 5.25 26.06 33.55
C LYS A 91 6.01 27.29 33.08
N THR A 92 7.01 27.10 32.23
CA THR A 92 7.99 28.13 31.87
C THR A 92 7.80 28.67 30.46
N GLN A 93 7.00 27.99 29.62
CA GLN A 93 6.77 28.39 28.25
C GLN A 93 5.92 29.67 28.19
N PRO A 94 6.39 30.72 27.50
CA PRO A 94 5.58 31.92 27.29
C PRO A 94 4.38 31.61 26.39
N GLN A 95 3.27 32.34 26.61
CA GLN A 95 2.08 32.23 25.77
C GLN A 95 2.39 32.79 24.38
N THR A 96 2.19 31.98 23.34
CA THR A 96 2.38 32.41 21.96
C THR A 96 1.25 33.34 21.56
N VAL A 97 1.57 34.62 21.32
CA VAL A 97 0.61 35.61 20.81
C VAL A 97 0.62 35.51 19.28
N PHE A 98 -0.44 34.97 18.70
CA PHE A 98 -0.66 35.01 17.26
C PHE A 98 -1.29 36.36 16.87
N GLY A 99 -0.99 36.86 15.67
CA GLY A 99 -1.68 38.02 15.12
C GLY A 99 -3.18 37.75 14.97
N ASN A 100 -4.00 38.78 15.16
CA ASN A 100 -5.44 38.66 14.97
C ASN A 100 -5.73 38.57 13.46
N PRO A 101 -6.31 37.45 12.97
CA PRO A 101 -6.59 37.30 11.54
C PRO A 101 -7.64 38.32 11.03
N ASP A 102 -8.40 38.94 11.93
CA ASP A 102 -9.37 39.99 11.63
C ASP A 102 -8.75 41.39 11.51
N GLU A 103 -7.53 41.61 12.02
CA GLU A 103 -6.78 42.86 11.84
C GLU A 103 -6.01 42.83 10.51
N ASP A 104 -5.36 41.70 10.18
CA ASP A 104 -4.61 41.52 8.94
C ASP A 104 -5.50 41.63 7.67
N LYS A 105 -6.77 41.21 7.74
CA LYS A 105 -7.72 41.33 6.62
C LYS A 105 -8.19 42.76 6.37
N LYS A 106 -8.27 43.60 7.41
CA LYS A 106 -8.72 44.99 7.24
C LYS A 106 -7.68 45.82 6.50
N GLU A 107 -6.40 45.55 6.74
CA GLU A 107 -5.31 46.26 6.04
C GLU A 107 -5.26 45.93 4.53
N GLU A 108 -5.69 44.74 4.10
CA GLU A 108 -5.77 44.40 2.66
C GLU A 108 -6.93 45.09 1.92
N ASP A 109 -8.04 45.41 2.60
CA ASP A 109 -9.22 46.04 1.99
C ASP A 109 -9.10 47.58 1.90
N ASP A 110 -8.30 48.19 2.78
CA ASP A 110 -8.10 49.65 2.84
C ASP A 110 -6.93 50.16 1.96
N ASP A 111 -6.15 49.27 1.35
CA ASP A 111 -5.04 49.64 0.46
C ASP A 111 -5.50 49.61 -1.01
N PRO A 112 -5.77 50.78 -1.66
CA PRO A 112 -6.13 50.82 -3.06
C PRO A 112 -4.89 50.43 -3.87
N GLY A 113 -4.75 49.13 -4.11
CA GLY A 113 -3.63 48.51 -4.81
C GLY A 113 -3.28 49.23 -6.13
N PRO A 114 -2.08 48.97 -6.66
CA PRO A 114 -1.42 49.88 -7.57
C PRO A 114 -2.25 50.20 -8.83
N ILE A 115 -2.20 51.47 -9.22
CA ILE A 115 -3.12 52.20 -10.13
C ILE A 115 -3.42 51.47 -11.45
N TRP A 116 -2.52 50.61 -11.92
CA TRP A 116 -2.64 49.83 -13.16
C TRP A 116 -3.68 48.70 -13.13
N LYS A 117 -4.19 48.30 -11.95
CA LYS A 117 -5.34 47.37 -11.84
C LYS A 117 -6.70 48.04 -12.06
N LYS A 118 -6.79 49.37 -12.11
CA LYS A 118 -8.05 50.08 -12.40
C LYS A 118 -8.37 49.94 -13.89
N LYS A 119 -9.25 48.98 -14.20
CA LYS A 119 -9.72 48.69 -15.57
C LYS A 119 -10.39 49.96 -16.12
N LYS A 120 -9.77 50.59 -17.12
CA LYS A 120 -10.33 51.74 -17.83
C LYS A 120 -11.58 51.27 -18.58
N LEU A 121 -12.74 51.63 -18.06
CA LEU A 121 -14.03 51.39 -18.70
C LEU A 121 -14.10 52.35 -19.90
N GLY A 122 -14.19 51.78 -21.10
CA GLY A 122 -14.49 52.51 -22.34
C GLY A 122 -15.98 52.71 -22.51
#